data_AF-A0A2V8A8S9-F1
#
_entry.id   AF-A0A2V8A8S9-F1
#
_cell.length_a   1.000
_cell.length_b   1.000
_cell.length_c   1.000
_cell.angle_alpha   90.00
_cell.angle_beta   90.00
_cell.angle_gamma   90.00
#
_symmetry.space_group_name_H-M   'P 1'
#
loop_
_entity.id
_entity.type
_entity.pdbx_description
1 polymer ?
#
loop_
_entity_poly.entity_id
_entity_poly.type
_entity_poly.pdbx_seq_one_letter_code
_entity_poly.pdbx_strand_id
1 'polypeptide(L)'
;MYAYVTADENLRLLGSVVRAWPKAEGSLFPGFTITVLALLGVGRAFQGRLGPGPKRAARQVAVIVLACAIVLVPLLGIRLPIVKITSVSRAMLVATIIVSVVLAWSREPRRAVASWLQSPVGFFTLGTLFAIAMSFGPVIHARGRMVAQPGIYAAFSDWVPGFDGIRVPARFAMIVTLCLSSTAAFAIRTSTGAAIAGTLILLESLAVPISVNANSTEYTQPHLAPLPDRVSIHDAEELYAYVSQLPDGAVLLELPLGEPAFDIRYMFYSTRHWKPLVNGYSGGMPEEYNTLNFSLQDALDRPDRAWQALLQSDATHVVVHEAFYEERRGRAIADWLRSRGAQELASFGGDHVFQIRHSN
;
A
#
# COMPACT_ATOMS: atom_id res chain seq x y z
N MET A 1 2.06 -12.99 -8.32
CA MET A 1 3.20 -13.38 -9.18
C MET A 1 3.74 -12.22 -10.02
N TYR A 2 3.02 -11.69 -11.02
CA TYR A 2 3.51 -10.58 -11.89
C TYR A 2 3.74 -9.21 -11.21
N ALA A 3 3.43 -9.10 -9.92
CA ALA A 3 3.57 -7.86 -9.16
C ALA A 3 5.04 -7.38 -9.11
N TYR A 4 5.99 -8.30 -8.97
CA TYR A 4 7.42 -8.01 -9.05
C TYR A 4 7.97 -7.81 -10.48
N VAL A 5 7.10 -7.73 -11.49
CA VAL A 5 7.42 -7.29 -12.87
C VAL A 5 6.44 -6.20 -13.31
N THR A 6 5.92 -5.46 -12.32
CA THR A 6 5.08 -4.28 -12.51
C THR A 6 5.75 -3.18 -11.70
N ALA A 7 6.42 -2.27 -12.42
CA ALA A 7 6.96 -1.03 -11.90
C ALA A 7 5.82 -0.08 -11.57
N ASP A 8 6.04 0.78 -10.58
CA ASP A 8 5.15 1.91 -10.34
C ASP A 8 5.16 2.86 -11.54
N GLU A 9 3.99 3.39 -11.88
CA GLU A 9 3.85 4.19 -13.09
C GLU A 9 4.54 5.54 -13.05
N ASN A 10 4.81 6.06 -11.84
CA ASN A 10 5.51 7.32 -11.65
C ASN A 10 7.03 7.22 -11.93
N LEU A 11 7.58 6.00 -12.06
CA LEU A 11 9.00 5.79 -12.36
C LEU A 11 9.34 6.20 -13.79
N ARG A 12 10.15 7.26 -13.97
CA ARG A 12 10.47 7.85 -15.29
C ARG A 12 11.03 6.87 -16.33
N LEU A 13 11.92 5.96 -15.90
CA LEU A 13 12.63 5.06 -16.83
C LEU A 13 11.92 3.71 -17.01
N LEU A 14 11.40 3.15 -15.92
CA LEU A 14 10.90 1.77 -15.88
C LEU A 14 9.38 1.66 -15.78
N GLY A 15 8.69 2.74 -15.38
CA GLY A 15 7.24 2.75 -15.17
C GLY A 15 6.42 2.51 -16.44
N SER A 16 6.92 2.90 -17.62
CA SER A 16 6.28 2.60 -18.91
C SER A 16 6.71 1.24 -19.50
N VAL A 17 7.92 0.78 -19.17
CA VAL A 17 8.55 -0.41 -19.78
C VAL A 17 8.17 -1.70 -19.05
N VAL A 18 8.11 -1.66 -17.72
CA VAL A 18 7.93 -2.83 -16.86
C VAL A 18 6.49 -2.88 -16.35
N ARG A 19 5.50 -3.08 -17.23
CA ARG A 19 4.07 -3.23 -16.87
C ARG A 19 3.51 -4.61 -17.24
N ALA A 20 4.00 -5.68 -16.61
CA ALA A 20 3.57 -7.04 -16.99
C ALA A 20 2.09 -7.36 -16.70
N TRP A 21 1.53 -6.83 -15.61
CA TRP A 21 0.10 -6.89 -15.30
C TRP A 21 -0.29 -5.83 -14.25
N PRO A 22 -0.61 -4.58 -14.65
CA PRO A 22 -1.03 -3.55 -13.71
C PRO A 22 -2.34 -3.95 -13.00
N LYS A 23 -2.38 -3.69 -11.70
CA LYS A 23 -3.57 -3.81 -10.83
C LYS A 23 -3.33 -2.97 -9.57
N ALA A 24 -4.40 -2.62 -8.85
CA ALA A 24 -4.29 -2.05 -7.51
C ALA A 24 -3.35 -2.91 -6.63
N GLU A 25 -2.45 -2.22 -5.93
CA GLU A 25 -1.45 -2.82 -5.03
C GLU A 25 -0.57 -3.89 -5.71
N GLY A 26 -0.41 -3.77 -7.04
CA GLY A 26 0.36 -4.68 -7.88
C GLY A 26 1.78 -4.22 -8.21
N SER A 27 2.14 -2.96 -7.95
CA SER A 27 3.41 -2.37 -8.36
C SER A 27 4.54 -2.69 -7.37
N LEU A 28 5.05 -3.93 -7.38
CA LEU A 28 6.02 -4.42 -6.38
C LEU A 28 7.44 -4.60 -6.95
N PHE A 29 7.71 -4.16 -8.18
CA PHE A 29 9.04 -4.27 -8.78
C PHE A 29 10.06 -3.38 -8.03
N PRO A 30 11.16 -3.94 -7.46
CA PRO A 30 12.07 -3.21 -6.58
C PRO A 30 13.24 -2.52 -7.31
N GLY A 31 13.42 -2.74 -8.61
CA GLY A 31 14.60 -2.33 -9.38
C GLY A 31 15.44 -3.51 -9.88
N PHE A 32 16.07 -3.35 -11.04
CA PHE A 32 17.00 -4.33 -11.60
C PHE A 32 18.35 -4.26 -10.88
N THR A 33 18.89 -3.05 -10.70
CA THR A 33 20.23 -2.86 -10.11
C THR A 33 20.29 -3.42 -8.69
N ILE A 34 19.31 -3.10 -7.83
CA ILE A 34 19.28 -3.62 -6.45
C ILE A 34 19.16 -5.16 -6.43
N THR A 35 18.36 -5.75 -7.33
CA THR A 35 18.18 -7.20 -7.43
C THR A 35 19.47 -7.90 -7.86
N VAL A 36 20.17 -7.37 -8.88
CA VAL A 36 21.46 -7.89 -9.35
C VAL A 36 22.54 -7.77 -8.28
N LEU A 37 22.62 -6.64 -7.59
CA LEU A 37 23.58 -6.43 -6.50
C LEU A 37 23.29 -7.37 -5.32
N ALA A 38 22.04 -7.57 -4.93
CA ALA A 38 21.68 -8.53 -3.90
C ALA A 38 22.12 -9.97 -4.27
N LEU A 39 21.85 -10.42 -5.51
CA LEU A 39 22.30 -11.73 -6.00
C LEU A 39 23.83 -11.88 -5.98
N LEU A 40 24.57 -10.82 -6.35
CA LEU A 40 26.03 -10.78 -6.25
C LEU A 40 26.52 -10.84 -4.79
N GLY A 41 25.81 -10.19 -3.86
CA GLY A 41 26.08 -10.23 -2.43
C GLY A 41 25.92 -11.63 -1.86
N VAL A 42 24.82 -12.32 -2.18
CA VAL A 42 24.60 -13.73 -1.85
C VAL A 42 25.71 -14.61 -2.41
N GLY A 43 26.02 -14.47 -3.71
CA GLY A 43 27.06 -15.24 -4.38
C GLY A 43 28.44 -15.09 -3.74
N ARG A 44 28.89 -13.85 -3.49
CA ARG A 44 30.19 -13.57 -2.84
C ARG A 44 30.24 -14.10 -1.40
N ALA A 45 29.17 -13.88 -0.62
CA ALA A 45 29.10 -14.35 0.76
C ALA A 45 29.13 -15.89 0.86
N PHE A 46 28.53 -16.59 -0.11
CA PHE A 46 28.52 -18.05 -0.14
C PHE A 46 29.85 -18.62 -0.68
N GLN A 47 30.44 -18.00 -1.71
CA GLN A 47 31.75 -18.39 -2.25
C GLN A 47 32.86 -18.32 -1.19
N GLY A 48 32.94 -17.24 -0.41
CA GLY A 48 33.96 -17.09 0.63
C GLY A 48 33.87 -18.07 1.82
N ARG A 49 32.80 -18.89 1.88
CA ARG A 49 32.59 -19.91 2.92
C ARG A 49 32.99 -21.32 2.49
N LEU A 50 33.38 -21.49 1.23
CA LEU A 50 33.84 -22.76 0.70
C LEU A 50 35.37 -22.74 0.70
N GLY A 51 35.97 -23.82 1.21
CA GLY A 51 37.41 -23.98 1.17
C GLY A 51 37.95 -24.01 -0.27
N PRO A 52 39.28 -23.90 -0.46
CA PRO A 52 39.93 -23.79 -1.78
C PRO A 52 39.85 -25.05 -2.68
N GLY A 53 38.87 -25.95 -2.46
CA GLY A 53 38.66 -27.18 -3.22
C GLY A 53 38.16 -26.93 -4.66
N PRO A 54 38.79 -27.53 -5.69
CA PRO A 54 38.58 -27.15 -7.08
C PRO A 54 37.24 -27.64 -7.65
N LYS A 55 36.55 -26.76 -8.37
CA LYS A 55 35.38 -26.97 -9.27
C LYS A 55 34.11 -27.61 -8.66
N ARG A 56 34.20 -28.58 -7.75
CA ARG A 56 33.06 -29.33 -7.18
C ARG A 56 32.23 -28.48 -6.22
N ALA A 57 32.90 -27.74 -5.33
CA ALA A 57 32.27 -26.75 -4.45
C ALA A 57 31.55 -25.66 -5.26
N ALA A 58 32.25 -25.02 -6.22
CA ALA A 58 31.67 -24.02 -7.13
C ALA A 58 30.45 -24.56 -7.91
N ARG A 59 30.46 -25.83 -8.33
CA ARG A 59 29.31 -26.48 -8.99
C ARG A 59 28.13 -26.67 -8.03
N GLN A 60 28.37 -26.93 -6.74
CA GLN A 60 27.31 -26.98 -5.72
C GLN A 60 26.76 -25.57 -5.40
N VAL A 61 27.61 -24.52 -5.39
CA VAL A 61 27.14 -23.12 -5.34
C VAL A 61 26.22 -22.83 -6.52
N ALA A 62 26.69 -23.15 -7.73
CA ALA A 62 25.93 -22.90 -8.94
C ALA A 62 24.59 -23.63 -8.89
N VAL A 63 24.52 -24.87 -8.38
CA VAL A 63 23.26 -25.60 -8.19
C VAL A 63 22.36 -24.98 -7.12
N ILE A 64 22.89 -24.51 -5.98
CA ILE A 64 22.07 -23.86 -4.94
C ILE A 64 21.56 -22.49 -5.40
N VAL A 65 22.42 -21.67 -6.02
CA VAL A 65 22.05 -20.37 -6.60
C VAL A 65 21.08 -20.56 -7.77
N LEU A 66 21.28 -21.58 -8.61
CA LEU A 66 20.34 -21.93 -9.68
C LEU A 66 19.03 -22.49 -9.12
N ALA A 67 19.02 -23.25 -8.03
CA ALA A 67 17.79 -23.70 -7.36
C ALA A 67 17.04 -22.53 -6.72
N CYS A 68 17.76 -21.61 -6.05
CA CYS A 68 17.18 -20.36 -5.55
C CYS A 68 16.63 -19.51 -6.70
N ALA A 69 17.33 -19.42 -7.83
CA ALA A 69 16.81 -18.75 -9.03
C ALA A 69 15.61 -19.50 -9.64
N ILE A 70 15.58 -20.83 -9.66
CA ILE A 70 14.43 -21.64 -10.10
C ILE A 70 13.21 -21.45 -9.18
N VAL A 71 13.40 -21.03 -7.93
CA VAL A 71 12.31 -20.60 -7.04
C VAL A 71 11.97 -19.12 -7.26
N LEU A 72 12.97 -18.23 -7.33
CA LEU A 72 12.79 -16.79 -7.44
C LEU A 72 12.16 -16.39 -8.79
N VAL A 73 12.67 -16.90 -9.91
CA VAL A 73 12.25 -16.57 -11.29
C VAL A 73 10.75 -16.81 -11.53
N PRO A 74 10.14 -17.97 -11.17
CA PRO A 74 8.70 -18.13 -11.28
C PRO A 74 7.93 -17.32 -10.23
N LEU A 75 8.42 -17.11 -9.00
CA LEU A 75 7.78 -16.19 -8.04
C LEU A 75 7.73 -14.75 -8.60
N LEU A 76 8.80 -14.33 -9.26
CA LEU A 76 8.91 -13.10 -10.05
C LEU A 76 8.18 -13.19 -11.40
N GLY A 77 7.48 -14.27 -11.77
CA GLY A 77 6.72 -14.36 -13.02
C GLY A 77 7.53 -14.31 -14.34
N ILE A 78 8.85 -14.37 -14.27
CA ILE A 78 9.75 -14.28 -15.44
C ILE A 78 9.71 -15.61 -16.21
N ARG A 79 9.52 -15.54 -17.54
CA ARG A 79 9.63 -16.72 -18.42
C ARG A 79 11.08 -16.90 -18.87
N LEU A 80 11.70 -18.00 -18.47
CA LEU A 80 12.95 -18.45 -19.09
C LEU A 80 12.64 -19.08 -20.46
N PRO A 81 13.28 -18.64 -21.56
CA PRO A 81 13.00 -19.18 -22.90
C PRO A 81 13.31 -20.67 -23.06
N ILE A 82 14.15 -21.22 -22.17
CA ILE A 82 14.60 -22.62 -22.18
C ILE A 82 13.78 -23.51 -21.20
N VAL A 83 13.05 -22.92 -20.24
CA VAL A 83 12.39 -23.68 -19.15
C VAL A 83 10.90 -23.31 -19.03
N LYS A 84 10.04 -24.15 -19.59
CA LYS A 84 8.57 -23.99 -19.51
C LYS A 84 8.04 -24.49 -18.17
N ILE A 85 8.08 -23.64 -17.14
CA ILE A 85 7.47 -23.93 -15.83
C ILE A 85 5.94 -23.92 -15.98
N THR A 86 5.34 -25.11 -16.03
CA THR A 86 3.87 -25.30 -16.15
C THR A 86 3.14 -25.28 -14.81
N SER A 87 3.87 -25.49 -13.70
CA SER A 87 3.34 -25.49 -12.34
C SER A 87 4.43 -25.02 -11.38
N VAL A 88 4.11 -23.98 -10.60
CA VAL A 88 5.01 -23.36 -9.62
C VAL A 88 5.30 -24.33 -8.47
N SER A 89 4.28 -25.04 -7.98
CA SER A 89 4.42 -26.05 -6.93
C SER A 89 5.34 -27.21 -7.37
N ARG A 90 5.24 -27.68 -8.62
CA ARG A 90 6.17 -28.68 -9.16
C ARG A 90 7.60 -28.16 -9.27
N ALA A 91 7.80 -26.91 -9.70
CA ALA A 91 9.14 -26.30 -9.75
C ALA A 91 9.77 -26.15 -8.36
N MET A 92 8.99 -25.69 -7.37
CA MET A 92 9.43 -25.61 -5.98
C MET A 92 9.76 -27.00 -5.41
N LEU A 93 8.93 -28.02 -5.67
CA LEU A 93 9.18 -29.39 -5.22
C LEU A 93 10.46 -29.96 -5.84
N VAL A 94 10.70 -29.78 -7.14
CA VAL A 94 11.94 -30.21 -7.81
C VAL A 94 13.16 -29.47 -7.26
N ALA A 95 13.07 -28.16 -7.03
CA ALA A 95 14.15 -27.39 -6.42
C ALA A 95 14.46 -27.86 -4.99
N THR A 96 13.42 -28.11 -4.18
CA THR A 96 13.56 -28.66 -2.82
C THR A 96 14.22 -30.03 -2.85
N ILE A 97 13.80 -30.95 -3.73
CA ILE A 97 14.44 -32.28 -3.85
C ILE A 97 15.91 -32.15 -4.24
N ILE A 98 16.26 -31.32 -5.23
CA ILE A 98 17.65 -31.10 -5.65
C ILE A 98 18.50 -30.56 -4.49
N VAL A 99 18.00 -29.55 -3.76
CA VAL A 99 18.68 -28.97 -2.60
C VAL A 99 18.83 -30.00 -1.48
N SER A 100 17.78 -30.76 -1.15
CA SER A 100 17.81 -31.83 -0.15
C SER A 100 18.82 -32.93 -0.49
N VAL A 101 18.86 -33.38 -1.75
CA VAL A 101 19.84 -34.39 -2.22
C VAL A 101 21.27 -33.85 -2.12
N VAL A 102 21.53 -32.61 -2.54
CA VAL A 102 22.87 -31.99 -2.43
C VAL A 102 23.30 -31.85 -0.96
N LEU A 103 22.38 -31.46 -0.06
CA LEU A 103 22.62 -31.35 1.39
C LEU A 103 22.71 -32.70 2.11
N ALA A 104 22.14 -33.77 1.55
CA ALA A 104 22.24 -35.14 2.04
C ALA A 104 23.58 -35.79 1.66
N TRP A 105 24.04 -35.59 0.41
CA TRP A 105 25.19 -36.30 -0.15
C TRP A 105 26.53 -35.83 0.44
N SER A 106 26.72 -34.53 0.70
CA SER A 106 28.03 -34.02 1.15
C SER A 106 27.97 -33.15 2.42
N ARG A 107 28.96 -33.38 3.30
CA ARG A 107 29.15 -32.65 4.56
C ARG A 107 29.66 -31.21 4.34
N GLU A 108 30.37 -30.94 3.26
CA GLU A 108 30.91 -29.61 2.93
C GLU A 108 29.82 -28.57 2.61
N PRO A 109 28.91 -28.77 1.63
CA PRO A 109 27.84 -27.81 1.35
C PRO A 109 26.88 -27.67 2.55
N ARG A 110 26.67 -28.73 3.34
CA ARG A 110 25.90 -28.64 4.60
C ARG A 110 26.53 -27.66 5.60
N ARG A 111 27.86 -27.73 5.79
CA ARG A 111 28.60 -26.77 6.64
C ARG A 111 28.60 -25.36 6.07
N ALA A 112 28.78 -25.21 4.76
CA ALA A 112 28.75 -23.90 4.09
C ALA A 112 27.36 -23.23 4.14
N VAL A 113 26.28 -24.01 3.99
CA VAL A 113 24.91 -23.52 4.17
C VAL A 113 24.66 -23.15 5.63
N ALA A 114 25.04 -23.98 6.61
CA ALA A 114 24.89 -23.65 8.02
C ALA A 114 25.61 -22.35 8.42
N SER A 115 26.86 -22.16 7.99
CA SER A 115 27.64 -20.94 8.29
C SER A 115 27.22 -19.72 7.46
N TRP A 116 26.50 -19.92 6.36
CA TRP A 116 25.86 -18.85 5.59
C TRP A 116 24.52 -18.43 6.20
N LEU A 117 23.71 -19.38 6.68
CA LEU A 117 22.45 -19.12 7.40
C LEU A 117 22.68 -18.30 8.68
N GLN A 118 23.78 -18.56 9.38
CA GLN A 118 24.22 -17.78 10.55
C GLN A 118 24.83 -16.41 10.19
N SER A 119 24.89 -16.02 8.92
CA SER A 119 25.44 -14.74 8.49
C SER A 119 24.35 -13.70 8.23
N PRO A 120 24.65 -12.39 8.36
CA PRO A 120 23.69 -11.33 8.03
C PRO A 120 23.13 -11.44 6.61
N VAL A 121 23.97 -11.83 5.64
CA VAL A 121 23.53 -12.06 4.24
C VAL A 121 22.54 -13.22 4.15
N GLY A 122 22.75 -14.30 4.90
CA GLY A 122 21.80 -15.42 4.99
C GLY A 122 20.46 -14.98 5.57
N PHE A 123 20.49 -14.25 6.68
CA PHE A 123 19.30 -13.68 7.31
C PHE A 123 18.49 -12.80 6.35
N PHE A 124 19.13 -11.79 5.72
CA PHE A 124 18.42 -10.91 4.77
C PHE A 124 17.96 -11.64 3.50
N THR A 125 18.68 -12.66 3.04
CA THR A 125 18.22 -13.47 1.89
C THR A 125 16.97 -14.28 2.25
N LEU A 126 16.93 -14.91 3.42
CA LEU A 126 15.73 -15.59 3.91
C LEU A 126 14.57 -14.62 4.17
N GLY A 127 14.84 -13.46 4.76
CA GLY A 127 13.85 -12.39 4.95
C GLY A 127 13.25 -11.92 3.62
N THR A 128 14.09 -11.76 2.58
CA THR A 128 13.65 -11.45 1.21
C THR A 128 12.72 -12.54 0.66
N LEU A 129 13.12 -13.82 0.74
CA LEU A 129 12.32 -14.94 0.24
C LEU A 129 10.98 -15.09 0.99
N PHE A 130 11.01 -14.95 2.31
CA PHE A 130 9.83 -14.98 3.16
C PHE A 130 8.88 -13.83 2.81
N ALA A 131 9.37 -12.59 2.78
CA ALA A 131 8.54 -11.42 2.49
C ALA A 131 7.97 -11.45 1.04
N ILE A 132 8.72 -11.97 0.05
CA ILE A 132 8.16 -12.24 -1.30
C ILE A 132 7.01 -13.23 -1.21
N ALA A 133 7.16 -14.34 -0.48
CA ALA A 133 6.10 -15.34 -0.34
C ALA A 133 4.86 -14.80 0.39
N MET A 134 5.05 -14.00 1.45
CA MET A 134 3.95 -13.34 2.18
C MET A 134 3.25 -12.28 1.33
N SER A 135 3.97 -11.55 0.48
CA SER A 135 3.40 -10.49 -0.35
C SER A 135 2.40 -10.96 -1.41
N PHE A 136 2.36 -12.26 -1.72
CA PHE A 136 1.34 -12.82 -2.60
C PHE A 136 -0.01 -13.07 -1.91
N GLY A 137 -0.09 -12.93 -0.59
CA GLY A 137 -1.32 -13.17 0.17
C GLY A 137 -1.75 -14.64 0.19
N PRO A 138 -2.98 -14.94 0.68
CA PRO A 138 -3.43 -16.31 0.91
C PRO A 138 -3.61 -17.12 -0.40
N VAL A 139 -3.84 -16.43 -1.52
CA VAL A 139 -4.10 -17.04 -2.84
C VAL A 139 -3.19 -16.43 -3.90
N ILE A 140 -2.29 -17.23 -4.47
CA ILE A 140 -1.30 -16.76 -5.44
C ILE A 140 -1.94 -16.64 -6.83
N HIS A 141 -2.12 -15.41 -7.29
CA HIS A 141 -2.66 -15.09 -8.61
C HIS A 141 -1.59 -14.74 -9.65
N ALA A 142 -1.85 -15.10 -10.91
CA ALA A 142 -1.10 -14.69 -12.09
C ALA A 142 -2.04 -14.54 -13.31
N ARG A 143 -2.02 -13.38 -14.01
CA ARG A 143 -2.95 -13.05 -15.13
C ARG A 143 -4.43 -13.29 -14.76
N GLY A 144 -4.84 -12.83 -13.58
CA GLY A 144 -6.19 -13.03 -13.05
C GLY A 144 -6.56 -14.48 -12.68
N ARG A 145 -5.71 -15.47 -12.96
CA ARG A 145 -5.97 -16.88 -12.65
C ARG A 145 -5.26 -17.28 -11.35
N MET A 146 -5.91 -18.14 -10.58
CA MET A 146 -5.31 -18.81 -9.43
C MET A 146 -4.20 -19.77 -9.89
N VAL A 147 -3.03 -19.70 -9.27
CA VAL A 147 -1.86 -20.53 -9.60
C VAL A 147 -1.45 -21.45 -8.44
N ALA A 148 -1.65 -21.01 -7.20
CA ALA A 148 -1.44 -21.84 -6.01
C ALA A 148 -2.31 -21.38 -4.84
N GLN A 149 -2.86 -22.36 -4.12
CA GLN A 149 -3.54 -22.23 -2.84
C GLN A 149 -3.32 -23.54 -2.05
N PRO A 150 -3.13 -23.52 -0.72
CA PRO A 150 -2.87 -22.33 0.10
C PRO A 150 -1.48 -21.72 -0.17
N GLY A 151 -1.38 -20.39 -0.15
CA GLY A 151 -0.10 -19.69 -0.04
C GLY A 151 0.45 -19.75 1.39
N ILE A 152 1.74 -19.46 1.59
CA ILE A 152 2.36 -19.43 2.95
C ILE A 152 1.60 -18.47 3.88
N TYR A 153 1.15 -17.34 3.34
CA TYR A 153 0.33 -16.37 4.07
C TYR A 153 -0.95 -16.97 4.66
N ALA A 154 -1.63 -17.88 3.96
CA ALA A 154 -2.88 -18.47 4.46
C ALA A 154 -2.64 -19.21 5.79
N ALA A 155 -1.55 -20.00 5.87
CA ALA A 155 -1.18 -20.68 7.11
C ALA A 155 -0.85 -19.72 8.27
N PHE A 156 -0.47 -18.46 8.01
CA PHE A 156 -0.35 -17.44 9.07
C PHE A 156 -1.72 -16.84 9.39
N SER A 157 -2.53 -16.50 8.38
CA SER A 157 -3.87 -15.95 8.56
C SER A 157 -4.82 -16.88 9.33
N ASP A 158 -4.68 -18.20 9.14
CA ASP A 158 -5.56 -19.21 9.73
C ASP A 158 -5.14 -19.61 11.16
N TRP A 159 -3.85 -19.45 11.52
CA TRP A 159 -3.28 -20.02 12.76
C TRP A 159 -2.58 -19.00 13.69
N VAL A 160 -2.28 -17.79 13.22
CA VAL A 160 -1.61 -16.75 14.02
C VAL A 160 -2.63 -15.64 14.36
N PRO A 161 -3.02 -15.46 15.63
CA PRO A 161 -3.98 -14.44 16.03
C PRO A 161 -3.57 -13.03 15.59
N GLY A 162 -4.52 -12.28 15.01
CA GLY A 162 -4.32 -10.91 14.52
C GLY A 162 -3.66 -10.80 13.15
N PHE A 163 -3.25 -11.90 12.52
CA PHE A 163 -2.65 -11.90 11.19
C PHE A 163 -3.68 -11.69 10.06
N ASP A 164 -4.94 -12.01 10.35
CA ASP A 164 -6.14 -11.66 9.59
C ASP A 164 -6.38 -10.14 9.49
N GLY A 165 -5.88 -9.35 10.44
CA GLY A 165 -5.94 -7.88 10.42
C GLY A 165 -5.14 -7.22 9.29
N ILE A 166 -4.18 -7.92 8.67
CA ILE A 166 -3.37 -7.39 7.56
C ILE A 166 -4.18 -7.47 6.25
N ARG A 167 -4.88 -6.37 5.94
CA ARG A 167 -5.74 -6.28 4.73
C ARG A 167 -4.98 -6.33 3.40
N VAL A 168 -3.73 -5.87 3.39
CA VAL A 168 -2.93 -5.69 2.16
C VAL A 168 -1.61 -6.46 2.29
N PRO A 169 -1.59 -7.76 1.95
CA PRO A 169 -0.36 -8.57 1.97
C PRO A 169 0.75 -7.98 1.10
N ALA A 170 0.42 -7.30 0.01
CA ALA A 170 1.38 -6.66 -0.90
C ALA A 170 2.39 -5.73 -0.17
N ARG A 171 2.01 -5.15 0.98
CA ARG A 171 2.87 -4.30 1.83
C ARG A 171 4.13 -5.01 2.35
N PHE A 172 4.17 -6.35 2.37
CA PHE A 172 5.41 -7.10 2.64
C PHE A 172 6.54 -6.79 1.65
N ALA A 173 6.26 -6.22 0.47
CA ALA A 173 7.29 -5.73 -0.45
C ALA A 173 8.21 -4.65 0.16
N MET A 174 7.76 -3.88 1.15
CA MET A 174 8.64 -2.94 1.87
C MET A 174 9.77 -3.69 2.60
N ILE A 175 9.46 -4.85 3.19
CA ILE A 175 10.44 -5.72 3.85
C ILE A 175 11.36 -6.36 2.80
N VAL A 176 10.83 -6.72 1.61
CA VAL A 176 11.65 -7.19 0.48
C VAL A 176 12.68 -6.14 0.09
N THR A 177 12.29 -4.88 -0.11
CA THR A 177 13.20 -3.79 -0.46
C THR A 177 14.26 -3.54 0.62
N LEU A 178 13.89 -3.57 1.90
CA LEU A 178 14.83 -3.47 3.04
C LEU A 178 15.85 -4.62 3.08
N CYS A 179 15.40 -5.86 2.85
CA CYS A 179 16.30 -7.01 2.84
C CYS A 179 17.21 -7.02 1.61
N LEU A 180 16.69 -6.62 0.44
CA LEU A 180 17.46 -6.46 -0.79
C LEU A 180 18.51 -5.36 -0.67
N SER A 181 18.18 -4.19 -0.11
CA SER A 181 19.14 -3.09 0.05
C SER A 181 20.27 -3.47 1.00
N SER A 182 19.93 -4.12 2.12
CA SER A 182 20.90 -4.68 3.07
C SER A 182 21.83 -5.70 2.40
N THR A 183 21.28 -6.59 1.56
CA THR A 183 22.07 -7.61 0.83
C THR A 183 22.94 -6.99 -0.27
N ALA A 184 22.42 -5.98 -0.99
CA ALA A 184 23.15 -5.24 -2.01
C ALA A 184 24.33 -4.44 -1.42
N ALA A 185 24.17 -3.87 -0.23
CA ALA A 185 25.26 -3.20 0.50
C ALA A 185 26.46 -4.13 0.73
N PHE A 186 26.23 -5.39 1.13
CA PHE A 186 27.32 -6.39 1.25
C PHE A 186 28.04 -6.67 -0.07
N ALA A 187 27.37 -6.55 -1.22
CA ALA A 187 27.96 -6.76 -2.53
C ALA A 187 28.91 -5.62 -2.95
N ILE A 188 28.61 -4.39 -2.57
CA ILE A 188 29.36 -3.18 -2.96
C ILE A 188 30.34 -2.67 -1.89
N ARG A 189 30.25 -3.14 -0.64
CA ARG A 189 31.11 -2.75 0.51
C ARG A 189 32.61 -2.73 0.22
N THR A 190 33.09 -3.58 -0.69
CA THR A 190 34.51 -3.71 -1.08
C THR A 190 34.75 -3.37 -2.55
N SER A 191 33.85 -2.58 -3.18
CA SER A 191 33.89 -2.26 -4.60
C SER A 191 33.97 -0.74 -4.82
N THR A 192 34.90 -0.30 -5.68
CA THR A 192 34.95 1.08 -6.17
C THR A 192 33.71 1.49 -6.96
N GLY A 193 32.92 0.52 -7.45
CA GLY A 193 31.67 0.76 -8.16
C GLY A 193 30.48 1.19 -7.29
N ALA A 194 30.65 1.43 -5.99
CA ALA A 194 29.55 1.81 -5.10
C ALA A 194 28.83 3.11 -5.55
N ALA A 195 29.57 4.10 -6.06
CA ALA A 195 28.98 5.32 -6.61
C ALA A 195 28.13 5.05 -7.87
N ILE A 196 28.62 4.21 -8.79
CA ILE A 196 27.89 3.81 -10.01
C ILE A 196 26.61 3.06 -9.64
N ALA A 197 26.70 2.12 -8.68
CA ALA A 197 25.55 1.39 -8.15
C ALA A 197 24.49 2.34 -7.53
N GLY A 198 24.93 3.32 -6.73
CA GLY A 198 24.04 4.34 -6.16
C GLY A 198 23.34 5.16 -7.23
N THR A 199 24.08 5.67 -8.22
CA THR A 199 23.50 6.43 -9.34
C THR A 199 22.49 5.61 -10.13
N LEU A 200 22.79 4.34 -10.44
CA LEU A 200 21.85 3.46 -11.16
C LEU A 200 20.57 3.19 -10.34
N ILE A 201 20.67 2.95 -9.02
CA ILE A 201 19.49 2.81 -8.16
C ILE A 201 18.65 4.09 -8.14
N LEU A 202 19.28 5.26 -8.02
CA LEU A 202 18.59 6.55 -8.05
C LEU A 202 17.90 6.81 -9.40
N LEU A 203 18.52 6.42 -10.52
CA LEU A 203 17.91 6.54 -11.85
C LEU A 203 16.73 5.57 -12.04
N GLU A 204 16.85 4.32 -11.60
CA GLU A 204 15.75 3.33 -11.66
C GLU A 204 14.57 3.73 -10.76
N SER A 205 14.85 4.37 -9.62
CA SER A 205 13.86 4.80 -8.62
C SER A 205 13.35 6.24 -8.81
N LEU A 206 13.69 6.90 -9.93
CA LEU A 206 13.40 8.32 -10.13
C LEU A 206 11.90 8.55 -10.43
N ALA A 207 11.13 8.86 -9.39
CA ALA A 207 9.69 9.15 -9.45
C ALA A 207 9.37 10.66 -9.40
N VAL A 208 10.19 11.52 -10.02
CA VAL A 208 10.04 13.00 -9.92
C VAL A 208 9.19 13.56 -11.08
N PRO A 209 8.22 14.46 -10.85
CA PRO A 209 7.69 14.85 -9.55
C PRO A 209 6.88 13.72 -8.93
N ILE A 210 7.00 13.53 -7.61
CA ILE A 210 6.16 12.57 -6.90
C ILE A 210 4.72 13.10 -6.97
N SER A 211 3.78 12.27 -7.43
CA SER A 211 2.36 12.58 -7.46
C SER A 211 1.80 12.57 -6.02
N VAL A 212 1.98 13.68 -5.30
CA VAL A 212 1.58 13.78 -3.86
C VAL A 212 0.06 13.72 -3.69
N ASN A 213 -0.71 14.23 -4.66
CA ASN A 213 -2.17 14.35 -4.57
C ASN A 213 -2.85 13.75 -5.81
N ALA A 214 -2.88 12.43 -5.92
CA ALA A 214 -3.79 11.75 -6.85
C ALA A 214 -5.20 11.72 -6.24
N ASN A 215 -5.85 12.89 -6.17
CA ASN A 215 -7.28 12.93 -5.85
C ASN A 215 -8.02 12.19 -6.97
N SER A 216 -8.79 11.16 -6.63
CA SER A 216 -9.74 10.62 -7.61
C SER A 216 -10.72 11.72 -7.98
N THR A 217 -10.89 11.99 -9.26
CA THR A 217 -12.01 12.77 -9.81
C THR A 217 -13.18 11.86 -10.20
N GLU A 218 -12.98 10.54 -10.16
CA GLU A 218 -14.05 9.55 -10.22
C GLU A 218 -14.54 9.32 -8.79
N TYR A 219 -15.63 10.00 -8.42
CA TYR A 219 -16.33 9.81 -7.15
C TYR A 219 -17.39 8.72 -7.29
N THR A 220 -17.66 8.01 -6.20
CA THR A 220 -18.76 7.03 -6.12
C THR A 220 -20.11 7.74 -6.05
N GLN A 221 -20.12 8.95 -5.48
CA GLN A 221 -21.32 9.78 -5.35
C GLN A 221 -21.48 10.73 -6.55
N PRO A 222 -22.70 10.87 -7.10
CA PRO A 222 -22.96 11.84 -8.16
C PRO A 222 -23.01 13.28 -7.61
N HIS A 223 -22.84 14.26 -8.49
CA HIS A 223 -23.00 15.69 -8.19
C HIS A 223 -22.01 16.28 -7.17
N LEU A 224 -20.81 15.69 -7.07
CA LEU A 224 -19.68 16.25 -6.33
C LEU A 224 -18.70 16.94 -7.28
N ALA A 225 -18.28 18.15 -6.92
CA ALA A 225 -17.32 18.91 -7.72
C ALA A 225 -15.88 18.37 -7.51
N PRO A 226 -15.00 18.44 -8.53
CA PRO A 226 -13.62 17.99 -8.40
C PRO A 226 -12.86 18.84 -7.37
N LEU A 227 -12.29 18.16 -6.37
CA LEU A 227 -11.42 18.78 -5.37
C LEU A 227 -10.16 19.38 -6.01
N PRO A 228 -9.64 20.53 -5.51
CA PRO A 228 -8.41 21.13 -6.04
C PRO A 228 -7.23 20.15 -6.04
N ASP A 229 -6.38 20.17 -7.07
CA ASP A 229 -5.19 19.31 -7.23
C ASP A 229 -4.18 19.39 -6.06
N ARG A 230 -4.35 20.38 -5.17
CA ARG A 230 -3.51 20.60 -4.00
C ARG A 230 -4.35 20.72 -2.73
N VAL A 231 -3.71 20.34 -1.63
CA VAL A 231 -4.13 20.61 -0.26
C VAL A 231 -3.16 21.67 0.25
N SER A 232 -3.66 22.82 0.67
CA SER A 232 -2.88 23.86 1.33
C SER A 232 -3.26 23.93 2.80
N ILE A 233 -2.29 24.20 3.68
CA ILE A 233 -2.58 24.47 5.08
C ILE A 233 -3.43 25.74 5.28
N HIS A 234 -3.48 26.62 4.26
CA HIS A 234 -4.23 27.88 4.25
C HIS A 234 -5.61 27.78 3.56
N ASP A 235 -5.99 26.61 3.03
CA ASP A 235 -7.34 26.43 2.49
C ASP A 235 -8.36 26.54 3.64
N ALA A 236 -9.44 27.31 3.42
CA ALA A 236 -10.50 27.55 4.40
C ALA A 236 -10.02 28.02 5.80
N GLU A 237 -8.93 28.80 5.85
CA GLU A 237 -8.32 29.26 7.11
C GLU A 237 -9.30 30.06 8.00
N GLU A 238 -10.15 30.92 7.42
CA GLU A 238 -11.17 31.68 8.16
C GLU A 238 -12.25 30.76 8.78
N LEU A 239 -12.73 29.77 8.02
CA LEU A 239 -13.69 28.77 8.47
C LEU A 239 -13.13 27.98 9.65
N TYR A 240 -11.95 27.38 9.52
CA TYR A 240 -11.41 26.54 10.60
C TYR A 240 -10.93 27.36 11.81
N ALA A 241 -10.51 28.62 11.61
CA ALA A 241 -10.28 29.54 12.71
C ALA A 241 -11.57 29.85 13.49
N TYR A 242 -12.72 29.98 12.81
CA TYR A 242 -14.02 30.09 13.46
C TYR A 242 -14.45 28.79 14.17
N VAL A 243 -14.35 27.63 13.50
CA VAL A 243 -14.70 26.32 14.07
C VAL A 243 -13.88 26.01 15.34
N SER A 244 -12.62 26.46 15.41
CA SER A 244 -11.78 26.31 16.60
C SER A 244 -12.34 27.02 17.85
N GLN A 245 -13.17 28.06 17.67
CA GLN A 245 -13.78 28.87 18.73
C GLN A 245 -15.17 28.37 19.17
N LEU A 246 -15.71 27.33 18.52
CA LEU A 246 -16.96 26.69 18.97
C LEU A 246 -16.79 26.09 20.38
N PRO A 247 -17.89 25.83 21.12
CA PRO A 247 -17.82 25.21 22.46
C PRO A 247 -17.06 23.87 22.48
N ASP A 248 -16.54 23.46 23.64
CA ASP A 248 -15.77 22.21 23.74
C ASP A 248 -16.62 20.95 23.50
N GLY A 249 -17.92 21.00 23.79
CA GLY A 249 -18.89 19.96 23.43
C GLY A 249 -19.33 19.97 21.95
N ALA A 250 -18.71 20.79 21.08
CA ALA A 250 -19.06 20.83 19.66
C ALA A 250 -18.49 19.63 18.90
N VAL A 251 -19.37 18.69 18.53
CA VAL A 251 -19.12 17.61 17.57
C VAL A 251 -19.57 18.07 16.18
N LEU A 252 -18.68 17.94 15.19
CA LEU A 252 -18.80 18.50 13.84
C LEU A 252 -19.07 17.40 12.79
N LEU A 253 -19.89 17.71 11.79
CA LEU A 253 -20.09 16.89 10.59
C LEU A 253 -19.89 17.76 9.35
N GLU A 254 -18.99 17.39 8.46
CA GLU A 254 -18.66 18.15 7.24
C GLU A 254 -19.28 17.50 6.00
N LEU A 255 -19.84 18.31 5.09
CA LEU A 255 -20.58 17.86 3.90
C LEU A 255 -19.90 18.34 2.60
N PRO A 256 -19.75 17.46 1.58
CA PRO A 256 -20.27 16.10 1.45
C PRO A 256 -19.61 15.04 2.34
N LEU A 257 -20.42 14.09 2.80
CA LEU A 257 -20.05 12.96 3.67
C LEU A 257 -19.72 11.71 2.83
N GLY A 258 -18.72 10.92 3.23
CA GLY A 258 -18.68 9.50 2.87
C GLY A 258 -18.07 9.18 1.50
N GLU A 259 -17.24 10.09 0.98
CA GLU A 259 -16.37 9.88 -0.17
C GLU A 259 -14.92 10.12 0.31
N PRO A 260 -14.03 9.10 0.29
CA PRO A 260 -12.70 9.18 0.90
C PRO A 260 -11.86 10.41 0.57
N ALA A 261 -11.98 10.95 -0.65
CA ALA A 261 -11.24 12.15 -1.05
C ALA A 261 -11.60 13.40 -0.22
N PHE A 262 -12.83 13.48 0.29
CA PHE A 262 -13.32 14.54 1.16
C PHE A 262 -13.09 14.19 2.63
N ASP A 263 -13.45 12.97 3.06
CA ASP A 263 -13.28 12.51 4.45
C ASP A 263 -11.82 12.56 4.93
N ILE A 264 -10.84 12.34 4.04
CA ILE A 264 -9.41 12.51 4.36
C ILE A 264 -9.03 13.99 4.54
N ARG A 265 -9.63 14.92 3.77
CA ARG A 265 -9.38 16.36 3.89
C ARG A 265 -9.93 16.94 5.18
N TYR A 266 -11.17 16.61 5.55
CA TYR A 266 -11.75 17.02 6.84
C TYR A 266 -10.88 16.52 8.00
N MET A 267 -10.49 15.24 7.97
CA MET A 267 -9.58 14.68 8.98
C MET A 267 -8.22 15.40 9.02
N PHE A 268 -7.67 15.83 7.89
CA PHE A 268 -6.45 16.65 7.85
C PHE A 268 -6.67 18.03 8.48
N TYR A 269 -7.73 18.74 8.10
CA TYR A 269 -8.07 20.07 8.63
C TYR A 269 -8.54 20.06 10.09
N SER A 270 -8.99 18.90 10.61
CA SER A 270 -9.31 18.70 12.03
C SER A 270 -8.15 19.08 12.96
N THR A 271 -6.91 18.97 12.48
CA THR A 271 -5.70 19.39 13.20
C THR A 271 -5.61 20.92 13.45
N ARG A 272 -6.47 21.72 12.81
CA ARG A 272 -6.58 23.17 13.04
C ARG A 272 -7.55 23.54 14.17
N HIS A 273 -8.63 22.77 14.35
CA HIS A 273 -9.72 23.12 15.29
C HIS A 273 -9.95 22.10 16.42
N TRP A 274 -9.39 20.89 16.31
CA TRP A 274 -9.42 19.82 17.33
C TRP A 274 -10.81 19.42 17.85
N LYS A 275 -11.88 19.75 17.10
CA LYS A 275 -13.24 19.32 17.42
C LYS A 275 -13.47 17.88 16.95
N PRO A 276 -14.16 17.03 17.72
CA PRO A 276 -14.53 15.69 17.27
C PRO A 276 -15.33 15.74 15.96
N LEU A 277 -14.93 14.92 14.99
CA LEU A 277 -15.65 14.75 13.73
C LEU A 277 -16.55 13.50 13.80
N VAL A 278 -17.78 13.60 13.28
CA VAL A 278 -18.62 12.43 12.97
C VAL A 278 -18.11 11.71 11.72
N ASN A 279 -17.48 12.45 10.80
CA ASN A 279 -16.99 11.93 9.54
C ASN A 279 -15.49 12.08 9.36
N GLY A 280 -14.90 11.14 8.64
CA GLY A 280 -13.45 11.05 8.53
C GLY A 280 -13.01 9.68 8.05
N TYR A 281 -11.74 9.56 7.71
CA TYR A 281 -11.23 8.37 7.06
C TYR A 281 -10.69 7.35 8.06
N SER A 282 -11.34 6.18 8.11
CA SER A 282 -11.03 5.09 9.03
C SER A 282 -10.91 3.77 8.28
N GLY A 283 -10.18 2.80 8.85
CA GLY A 283 -10.18 1.43 8.34
C GLY A 283 -11.53 0.73 8.53
N GLY A 284 -12.30 1.05 9.58
CA GLY A 284 -13.64 0.54 9.80
C GLY A 284 -14.71 1.56 9.36
N MET A 285 -15.79 1.07 8.76
CA MET A 285 -17.00 1.84 8.47
C MET A 285 -18.18 1.14 9.16
N PRO A 286 -18.63 1.63 10.34
CA PRO A 286 -19.80 1.09 11.04
C PRO A 286 -21.07 1.13 10.18
N GLU A 287 -22.06 0.31 10.51
CA GLU A 287 -23.33 0.25 9.75
C GLU A 287 -24.13 1.55 9.88
N GLU A 288 -24.02 2.20 11.03
CA GLU A 288 -24.58 3.51 11.34
C GLU A 288 -23.98 4.60 10.44
N TYR A 289 -22.66 4.56 10.20
CA TYR A 289 -21.97 5.50 9.31
C TYR A 289 -22.48 5.40 7.86
N ASN A 290 -22.64 4.17 7.37
CA ASN A 290 -23.18 3.93 6.03
C ASN A 290 -24.65 4.38 5.94
N THR A 291 -25.45 4.13 6.97
CA THR A 291 -26.85 4.55 7.04
C THR A 291 -27.00 6.07 7.03
N LEU A 292 -26.13 6.78 7.76
CA LEU A 292 -26.02 8.25 7.75
C LEU A 292 -25.64 8.75 6.36
N ASN A 293 -24.55 8.22 5.78
CA ASN A 293 -24.06 8.57 4.45
C ASN A 293 -25.15 8.48 3.37
N PHE A 294 -25.78 7.31 3.22
CA PHE A 294 -26.86 7.13 2.23
C PHE A 294 -28.08 8.03 2.51
N SER A 295 -28.35 8.39 3.76
CA SER A 295 -29.46 9.28 4.09
C SER A 295 -29.14 10.74 3.75
N LEU A 296 -27.89 11.19 3.89
CA LEU A 296 -27.46 12.55 3.54
C LEU A 296 -27.21 12.74 2.03
N GLN A 297 -26.82 11.69 1.29
CA GLN A 297 -26.77 11.73 -0.18
C GLN A 297 -28.15 12.06 -0.79
N ASP A 298 -29.19 11.41 -0.26
CA ASP A 298 -30.61 11.61 -0.61
C ASP A 298 -31.23 12.91 -0.05
N ALA A 299 -30.47 13.83 0.57
CA ALA A 299 -31.04 14.91 1.39
C ALA A 299 -32.02 15.85 0.68
N LEU A 300 -31.92 16.02 -0.63
CA LEU A 300 -32.87 16.83 -1.41
C LEU A 300 -34.09 16.01 -1.89
N ASP A 301 -33.92 14.71 -2.07
CA ASP A 301 -34.95 13.78 -2.58
C ASP A 301 -35.81 13.20 -1.44
N ARG A 302 -35.23 13.05 -0.25
CA ARG A 302 -35.85 12.49 0.97
C ARG A 302 -35.49 13.33 2.21
N PRO A 303 -35.83 14.64 2.23
CA PRO A 303 -35.34 15.59 3.22
C PRO A 303 -35.73 15.28 4.67
N ASP A 304 -36.88 14.63 4.92
CA ASP A 304 -37.28 14.18 6.25
C ASP A 304 -36.41 13.02 6.77
N ARG A 305 -36.09 12.05 5.91
CA ARG A 305 -35.22 10.91 6.24
C ARG A 305 -33.81 11.41 6.57
N ALA A 306 -33.27 12.27 5.72
CA ALA A 306 -31.96 12.88 5.91
C ALA A 306 -31.87 13.67 7.22
N TRP A 307 -32.91 14.46 7.53
CA TRP A 307 -32.95 15.25 8.75
C TRP A 307 -33.06 14.38 10.01
N GLN A 308 -33.86 13.31 9.96
CA GLN A 308 -33.96 12.35 11.07
C GLN A 308 -32.69 11.51 11.26
N ALA A 309 -31.89 11.30 10.21
CA ALA A 309 -30.59 10.63 10.29
C ALA A 309 -29.45 11.58 10.71
N LEU A 310 -29.59 12.89 10.47
CA LEU A 310 -28.70 13.93 10.99
C LEU A 310 -28.97 14.19 12.50
N LEU A 311 -30.25 14.20 12.88
CA LEU A 311 -30.66 13.78 14.22
C LEU A 311 -30.37 12.28 14.42
N GLN A 312 -30.47 11.72 15.62
CA GLN A 312 -29.95 10.37 15.95
C GLN A 312 -28.42 10.18 15.78
N SER A 313 -27.72 10.87 14.87
CA SER A 313 -26.24 11.00 14.88
C SER A 313 -25.74 11.82 16.08
N ASP A 314 -24.44 11.78 16.37
CA ASP A 314 -23.79 12.57 17.42
C ASP A 314 -23.46 14.02 17.01
N ALA A 315 -23.76 14.43 15.77
CA ALA A 315 -23.47 15.78 15.29
C ALA A 315 -24.22 16.84 16.11
N THR A 316 -23.51 17.93 16.42
CA THR A 316 -24.07 19.15 17.04
C THR A 316 -24.00 20.34 16.07
N HIS A 317 -22.97 20.34 15.22
CA HIS A 317 -22.71 21.35 14.20
C HIS A 317 -22.48 20.67 12.85
N VAL A 318 -22.88 21.35 11.77
CA VAL A 318 -22.70 20.89 10.39
C VAL A 318 -22.01 21.96 9.57
N VAL A 319 -20.99 21.56 8.81
CA VAL A 319 -20.35 22.42 7.80
C VAL A 319 -20.81 21.98 6.42
N VAL A 320 -21.30 22.92 5.63
CA VAL A 320 -21.61 22.68 4.21
C VAL A 320 -20.62 23.46 3.35
N HIS A 321 -19.82 22.74 2.57
CA HIS A 321 -18.94 23.36 1.58
C HIS A 321 -19.68 23.49 0.24
N GLU A 322 -20.23 24.67 -0.11
CA GLU A 322 -20.98 24.83 -1.36
C GLU A 322 -20.15 24.41 -2.58
N ALA A 323 -18.85 24.73 -2.57
CA ALA A 323 -17.90 24.48 -3.65
C ALA A 323 -17.53 23.00 -3.87
N PHE A 324 -17.89 22.10 -2.96
CA PHE A 324 -17.65 20.65 -3.08
C PHE A 324 -18.79 19.91 -3.79
N TYR A 325 -19.85 20.62 -4.16
CA TYR A 325 -20.98 20.11 -4.92
C TYR A 325 -21.05 20.75 -6.31
N GLU A 326 -21.60 20.01 -7.28
CA GLU A 326 -21.85 20.57 -8.60
C GLU A 326 -23.01 21.59 -8.62
N GLU A 327 -22.94 22.52 -9.57
CA GLU A 327 -23.96 23.53 -9.88
C GLU A 327 -24.42 24.37 -8.67
N ARG A 328 -25.64 24.13 -8.18
CA ARG A 328 -26.28 24.79 -7.04
C ARG A 328 -26.65 23.78 -5.94
N ARG A 329 -26.20 22.52 -6.02
CA ARG A 329 -26.58 21.47 -5.07
C ARG A 329 -26.09 21.79 -3.66
N GLY A 330 -24.87 22.32 -3.50
CA GLY A 330 -24.35 22.75 -2.19
C GLY A 330 -25.22 23.81 -1.52
N ARG A 331 -25.66 24.81 -2.28
CA ARG A 331 -26.61 25.84 -1.80
C ARG A 331 -27.95 25.24 -1.40
N ALA A 332 -28.48 24.33 -2.21
CA ALA A 332 -29.73 23.63 -1.89
C ALA A 332 -29.62 22.79 -0.61
N ILE A 333 -28.45 22.21 -0.31
CA ILE A 333 -28.18 21.52 0.97
C ILE A 333 -28.15 22.52 2.14
N ALA A 334 -27.49 23.67 1.99
CA ALA A 334 -27.51 24.73 3.00
C ALA A 334 -28.94 25.29 3.24
N ASP A 335 -29.71 25.52 2.19
CA ASP A 335 -31.11 25.95 2.26
C ASP A 335 -32.03 24.88 2.86
N TRP A 336 -31.76 23.60 2.60
CA TRP A 336 -32.45 22.49 3.27
C TRP A 336 -32.21 22.52 4.78
N LEU A 337 -30.96 22.67 5.25
CA LEU A 337 -30.66 22.80 6.68
C LEU A 337 -31.40 24.00 7.32
N ARG A 338 -31.37 25.17 6.66
CA ARG A 338 -32.14 26.36 7.10
C ARG A 338 -33.64 26.05 7.20
N SER A 339 -34.22 25.37 6.19
CA SER A 339 -35.64 25.01 6.17
C SER A 339 -36.07 24.03 7.27
N ARG A 340 -35.11 23.28 7.83
CA ARG A 340 -35.33 22.33 8.93
C ARG A 340 -35.03 22.92 10.31
N GLY A 341 -34.69 24.21 10.38
CA GLY A 341 -34.47 24.93 11.64
C GLY A 341 -33.04 24.83 12.17
N ALA A 342 -32.06 24.40 11.35
CA ALA A 342 -30.66 24.55 11.71
C ALA A 342 -30.29 26.04 11.76
N GLN A 343 -29.64 26.49 12.83
CA GLN A 343 -29.22 27.87 13.00
C GLN A 343 -27.88 28.09 12.29
N GLU A 344 -27.84 28.94 11.28
CA GLU A 344 -26.58 29.38 10.67
C GLU A 344 -25.82 30.30 11.63
N LEU A 345 -24.58 29.94 11.97
CA LEU A 345 -23.72 30.68 12.89
C LEU A 345 -22.72 31.58 12.15
N ALA A 346 -22.20 31.11 11.01
CA ALA A 346 -21.24 31.84 10.17
C ALA A 346 -21.22 31.31 8.73
N SER A 347 -20.72 32.13 7.80
CA SER A 347 -20.43 31.73 6.42
C SER A 347 -19.16 32.40 5.91
N PHE A 348 -18.32 31.65 5.20
CA PHE A 348 -17.02 32.06 4.67
C PHE A 348 -16.86 31.55 3.24
N GLY A 349 -16.90 32.44 2.23
CA GLY A 349 -16.59 32.06 0.84
C GLY A 349 -17.48 31.01 0.17
N GLY A 350 -18.62 30.65 0.76
CA GLY A 350 -19.48 29.53 0.32
C GLY A 350 -19.42 28.31 1.24
N ASP A 351 -18.58 28.33 2.27
CA ASP A 351 -18.67 27.41 3.40
C ASP A 351 -19.67 27.95 4.43
N HIS A 352 -20.51 27.10 4.99
CA HIS A 352 -21.57 27.49 5.95
C HIS A 352 -21.50 26.64 7.21
N VAL A 353 -21.47 27.29 8.39
CA VAL A 353 -21.46 26.62 9.70
C VAL A 353 -22.85 26.70 10.32
N PHE A 354 -23.48 25.55 10.53
CA PHE A 354 -24.79 25.42 11.15
C PHE A 354 -24.69 24.76 12.53
N GLN A 355 -25.54 25.18 13.46
CA GLN A 355 -25.87 24.47 14.68
C GLN A 355 -27.19 23.72 14.50
N ILE A 356 -27.17 22.40 14.74
CA ILE A 356 -28.36 21.53 14.68
C ILE A 356 -28.82 21.06 16.07
N ARG A 357 -27.95 21.18 17.08
CA ARG A 357 -28.26 20.94 18.50
C ARG A 357 -27.44 21.88 19.38
N HIS A 358 -27.97 22.24 20.53
CA HIS A 358 -27.16 22.82 21.59
C HIS A 358 -26.21 21.76 22.16
N SER A 359 -24.94 22.10 22.31
CA SER A 359 -24.00 21.35 23.14
C SER A 359 -24.38 21.57 24.61
N ASN A 360 -24.65 20.49 25.34
CA ASN A 360 -24.85 20.49 26.80
C ASN A 360 -23.52 20.71 27.54
#